data_AF-A0A819JS85-F1
#
_entry.id   AF-A0A819JS85-F1
#
_cell.length_a   1.000
_cell.length_b   1.000
_cell.length_c   1.000
_cell.angle_alpha   90.00
_cell.angle_beta   90.00
_cell.angle_gamma   90.00
#
_symmetry.space_group_name_H-M   'P 1'
#
loop_
_entity.id
_entity.type
_entity.pdbx_description
1 polymer ?
#
loop_
_entity_poly.entity_id
_entity_poly.type
_entity_poly.pdbx_seq_one_letter_code
_entity_poly.pdbx_strand_id
1 'polypeptide(L)' 'QSDSISAHKLTGVDRVHKELKNFGKGVRIAIIDNGIDYYHPALGGCFGPDCKVAFGY' A
#
# COMPACT_ATOMS: atom_id res chain seq x y z
N GLN A 1 8.47 -4.04 -25.22
CA GLN A 1 7.71 -3.68 -24.01
C GLN A 1 8.18 -2.30 -23.62
N SER A 2 7.34 -1.26 -23.71
CA SER A 2 7.74 0.06 -23.23
C SER A 2 7.85 -0.02 -21.71
N ASP A 3 9.07 0.10 -21.19
CA ASP A 3 9.30 0.25 -19.76
C ASP A 3 8.67 1.57 -19.33
N SER A 4 7.41 1.52 -18.89
CA SER A 4 6.81 2.63 -18.18
C SER A 4 7.69 2.90 -16.96
N ILE A 5 8.22 4.11 -16.86
CA ILE A 5 8.97 4.49 -15.67
C ILE A 5 7.95 4.47 -14.52
N SER A 6 8.04 3.47 -13.65
CA SER A 6 7.19 3.35 -12.47
C SER A 6 7.33 4.60 -11.62
N ALA A 7 6.22 5.07 -11.05
CA ALA A 7 6.24 6.16 -10.06
C ALA A 7 7.24 5.91 -8.94
N HIS A 8 7.50 4.65 -8.56
CA HIS A 8 8.52 4.31 -7.56
C HIS A 8 9.95 4.61 -8.02
N LYS A 9 10.28 4.45 -9.31
CA LYS A 9 11.59 4.81 -9.86
C LYS A 9 11.74 6.33 -9.98
N LEU A 10 10.67 7.03 -10.36
CA LEU A 10 10.68 8.50 -10.47
C LEU A 10 10.89 9.20 -9.12
N THR A 11 10.31 8.66 -8.05
CA THR A 11 10.40 9.25 -6.70
C THR A 11 11.48 8.63 -5.82
N GLY A 12 12.22 7.63 -6.31
CA GLY A 12 13.29 6.95 -5.57
C GLY A 12 12.81 6.00 -4.46
N VAL A 13 11.52 5.65 -4.43
CA VAL A 13 10.94 4.67 -3.48
C VAL A 13 11.58 3.28 -3.66
N ASP A 14 11.95 2.93 -4.89
CA ASP A 14 12.65 1.68 -5.19
C ASP A 14 13.97 1.54 -4.42
N ARG A 15 14.72 2.63 -4.27
CA ARG A 15 15.96 2.67 -3.48
C ARG A 15 15.69 2.44 -2.00
N VAL A 16 14.68 3.10 -1.42
CA VAL A 16 14.30 2.90 -0.01
C VAL A 16 13.93 1.43 0.25
N HIS A 17 13.12 0.83 -0.62
CA HIS A 17 12.74 -0.58 -0.52
C HIS A 17 13.96 -1.52 -0.66
N LYS A 18 14.88 -1.23 -1.59
CA LYS A 18 16.03 -2.08 -1.88
C LYS A 18 17.12 -1.98 -0.80
N GLU A 19 17.52 -0.76 -0.47
CA GLU A 19 18.66 -0.43 0.39
C GLU A 19 18.29 -0.50 1.88
N LEU A 20 17.12 0.04 2.26
CA LEU A 20 16.72 0.16 3.67
C LEU A 20 15.73 -0.91 4.13
N LYS A 21 15.17 -1.71 3.22
CA LYS A 21 14.14 -2.73 3.50
C LYS A 21 12.93 -2.18 4.28
N ASN A 22 12.63 -0.89 4.08
CA ASN A 22 11.49 -0.26 4.71
C ASN A 22 10.29 -0.29 3.77
N PHE A 23 9.19 -0.89 4.23
CA PHE A 23 7.95 -1.07 3.46
C PHE A 23 6.73 -0.50 4.19
N GLY A 24 6.94 0.34 5.22
CA GLY A 24 5.86 0.93 6.01
C GLY A 24 5.29 0.03 7.13
N LYS A 25 5.99 -1.06 7.50
CA LYS A 25 5.56 -1.93 8.62
C LYS A 25 5.44 -1.12 9.92
N GLY A 26 4.31 -1.24 10.60
CA GLY A 26 4.01 -0.54 11.86
C GLY A 26 3.45 0.88 11.70
N VAL A 27 3.36 1.39 10.48
CA VAL A 27 2.71 2.67 10.18
C VAL A 27 1.24 2.43 9.86
N ARG A 28 0.35 3.24 10.45
CA ARG A 28 -1.08 3.26 10.12
C ARG A 28 -1.38 4.44 9.20
N ILE A 29 -2.10 4.18 8.12
CA ILE A 29 -2.49 5.20 7.12
C ILE A 29 -4.02 5.30 7.12
N ALA A 30 -4.55 6.53 7.12
CA ALA A 30 -5.96 6.82 6.90
C ALA A 30 -6.13 7.42 5.49
N ILE A 31 -7.17 6.98 4.77
CA ILE A 31 -7.52 7.46 3.43
C ILE A 31 -8.90 8.12 3.52
N ILE A 32 -9.02 9.34 3.02
CA ILE A 32 -10.29 10.07 2.93
C ILE A 32 -10.63 10.19 1.44
N ASP A 33 -11.54 9.34 0.98
CA ASP A 33 -12.00 9.26 -0.41
C ASP A 33 -13.44 8.71 -0.43
N ASN A 34 -13.97 8.37 -1.59
CA ASN A 34 -15.32 7.82 -1.77
C ASN A 34 -15.48 6.35 -1.34
N GLY A 35 -14.38 5.62 -1.11
CA GLY A 35 -14.39 4.25 -0.62
C GLY A 35 -13.22 3.41 -1.15
N ILE A 36 -13.12 2.17 -0.66
CA ILE A 36 -12.16 1.16 -1.13
C ILE A 36 -12.80 -0.24 -1.15
N ASP A 37 -12.31 -1.12 -2.03
CA ASP A 37 -12.66 -2.54 -2.02
C ASP A 37 -11.70 -3.32 -1.10
N TYR A 38 -12.11 -3.57 0.13
CA TYR A 38 -11.32 -4.33 1.12
C TYR A 38 -11.22 -5.83 0.81
N TYR A 39 -11.98 -6.37 -0.15
CA TYR A 39 -11.83 -7.75 -0.63
C TYR A 39 -10.73 -7.90 -1.70
N HIS A 40 -10.17 -6.80 -2.18
CA HIS A 40 -9.10 -6.85 -3.18
C HIS A 40 -7.85 -7.57 -2.61
N PRO A 41 -7.22 -8.51 -3.34
CA PRO A 41 -6.08 -9.29 -2.84
C PRO A 41 -4.88 -8.45 -2.36
N ALA A 42 -4.61 -7.32 -3.02
CA ALA A 42 -3.56 -6.39 -2.61
C ALA A 42 -3.82 -5.72 -1.24
N LEU A 43 -5.08 -5.68 -0.81
CA LEU A 43 -5.53 -5.19 0.49
C LEU A 43 -5.77 -6.33 1.50
N GLY A 44 -5.39 -7.57 1.18
CA GLY A 44 -5.49 -8.71 2.09
C GLY A 44 -6.84 -9.42 2.09
N GLY A 45 -7.84 -8.91 1.37
CA GLY A 45 -9.08 -9.63 1.11
C GLY A 45 -10.07 -9.71 2.26
N CYS A 46 -9.93 -8.88 3.30
CA CYS A 46 -10.82 -8.89 4.46
C CYS A 46 -10.90 -7.53 5.16
N PHE A 47 -11.91 -7.36 6.01
CA PHE A 47 -12.17 -6.15 6.80
C PHE A 47 -12.39 -6.47 8.28
N GLY A 48 -11.85 -5.60 9.14
CA GLY A 48 -12.04 -5.68 10.60
C GLY A 48 -10.75 -6.02 11.36
N PRO A 49 -10.86 -6.41 12.65
CA PRO A 49 -9.71 -6.82 13.45
C PRO A 49 -8.86 -7.87 12.72
N ASP A 50 -7.54 -7.75 12.84
CA ASP A 50 -6.53 -8.61 12.20
C ASP A 50 -6.45 -8.54 10.65
N CYS A 51 -7.27 -7.71 9.99
CA CYS A 51 -7.16 -7.42 8.55
C CYS A 51 -6.25 -6.21 8.26
N LYS A 52 -5.76 -6.09 7.01
CA LYS A 52 -4.96 -4.92 6.59
C LYS A 52 -5.79 -3.63 6.61
N VAL A 53 -7.07 -3.73 6.24
CA VAL A 53 -8.06 -2.66 6.44
C VAL A 53 -8.84 -2.98 7.71
N ALA A 54 -8.41 -2.38 8.82
CA ALA A 54 -8.95 -2.72 10.14
C ALA A 54 -10.05 -1.77 10.65
N PHE A 55 -10.21 -0.60 10.04
CA PHE A 55 -11.13 0.45 10.46
C PHE A 55 -11.67 1.19 9.23
N GLY A 56 -12.88 1.72 9.33
CA GLY A 56 -13.55 2.44 8.26
C GLY A 56 -15.06 2.47 8.51
N TYR A 57 -15.78 3.21 7.68
CA TYR A 57 -17.24 3.24 7.62
C TYR A 57 -17.67 2.95 6.19
#